data_AF-A0A816NGR9-F1
#
_entry.id   AF-A0A816NGR9-F1
#
_cell.length_a   1.000
_cell.length_b   1.000
_cell.length_c   1.000
_cell.angle_alpha   90.00
_cell.angle_beta   90.00
_cell.angle_gamma   90.00
#
_symmetry.space_group_name_H-M   'P 1'
#
loop_
_entity.id
_entity.type
_entity.pdbx_description
1 polymer ?
#
loop_
_entity_poly.entity_id
_entity_poly.type
_entity_poly.pdbx_seq_one_letter_code
_entity_poly.pdbx_strand_id
1 'polypeptide(L)'
;MRKHLELFWSHIRKPKVLRACEQVHLWSELVFLYDKYEEFDNAILTMMSHPSEAWLQQLSLVKPYLRSVQNINSKGINEAFNNFLIEEVDYQGLKNSSDAYDNFDNISLAQRLKKHELIEFRRIVLHIFIKTIIDGNKLLNYVKKDRLYIVI
;
A
#
# COMPACT_ATOMS: atom_id res chain seq x y z
N MET A 1 -14.21 -4.14 14.45
CA MET A 1 -14.64 -3.27 15.57
C MET A 1 -14.57 -1.79 15.23
N ARG A 2 -13.64 -1.35 14.38
CA ARG A 2 -13.49 0.05 13.94
C ARG A 2 -14.73 0.75 13.38
N LYS A 3 -15.49 0.13 12.45
CA LYS A 3 -16.74 0.72 11.90
C LYS A 3 -17.77 1.11 12.98
N HIS A 4 -17.79 0.36 14.08
CA HIS A 4 -18.64 0.66 15.23
C HIS A 4 -18.10 1.87 16.01
N LEU A 5 -16.79 1.97 16.22
CA LEU A 5 -16.18 3.13 16.87
C LEU A 5 -16.33 4.41 16.01
N GLU A 6 -16.23 4.31 14.68
CA GLU A 6 -16.47 5.44 13.76
C GLU A 6 -17.89 6.03 13.85
N LEU A 7 -18.90 5.20 14.11
CA LEU A 7 -20.30 5.63 14.22
C LEU A 7 -20.66 6.13 15.63
N PHE A 8 -20.05 5.56 16.68
CA PHE A 8 -20.52 5.74 18.06
C PHE A 8 -19.55 6.51 18.98
N TRP A 9 -18.38 6.96 18.50
CA TRP A 9 -17.37 7.63 19.34
C TRP A 9 -17.89 8.85 20.12
N SER A 10 -18.91 9.56 19.63
CA SER A 10 -19.47 10.75 20.26
C SER A 10 -20.29 10.47 21.52
N HIS A 11 -20.84 9.26 21.69
CA HIS A 11 -21.71 8.91 22.83
C HIS A 11 -21.04 7.96 23.83
N ILE A 12 -19.75 7.70 23.66
CA ILE A 12 -19.00 6.71 24.41
C ILE A 12 -18.23 7.36 25.58
N ARG A 13 -18.16 6.64 26.70
CA ARG A 13 -17.32 7.04 27.84
C ARG A 13 -15.84 6.83 27.53
N LYS A 14 -15.16 7.92 27.15
CA LYS A 14 -13.73 8.02 26.80
C LYS A 14 -12.78 7.11 27.63
N PRO A 15 -12.67 7.26 28.97
CA PRO A 15 -11.65 6.52 29.73
C PRO A 15 -11.92 5.01 29.83
N LYS A 16 -13.17 4.57 29.75
CA LYS A 16 -13.51 3.14 29.82
C LYS A 16 -13.13 2.41 28.53
N VAL A 17 -13.32 3.08 27.40
CA VAL A 17 -13.02 2.49 26.09
C VAL A 17 -11.53 2.51 25.80
N LEU A 18 -10.80 3.56 26.17
CA LEU A 18 -9.34 3.57 26.05
C LEU A 18 -8.70 2.40 26.81
N ARG A 19 -9.07 2.18 28.07
CA ARG A 19 -8.55 1.04 28.85
C ARG A 19 -8.93 -0.32 28.26
N ALA A 20 -10.16 -0.46 27.75
CA ALA A 20 -10.58 -1.70 27.12
C ALA A 20 -9.80 -1.98 25.83
N CYS A 21 -9.58 -0.96 25.00
CA CYS A 21 -8.78 -1.06 23.79
C CYS A 21 -7.31 -1.39 24.09
N GLU A 22 -6.74 -0.82 25.16
CA GLU A 22 -5.39 -1.12 25.62
C GLU A 22 -5.25 -2.57 26.13
N GLN A 23 -6.22 -3.06 26.91
CA GLN A 23 -6.25 -4.44 27.41
C GLN A 23 -6.39 -5.49 26.29
N VAL A 24 -7.09 -5.15 25.21
CA VAL A 24 -7.34 -6.04 24.07
C VAL A 24 -6.27 -5.87 22.99
N HIS A 25 -5.25 -5.02 23.22
CA HIS A 25 -4.17 -4.73 22.27
C HIS A 25 -4.67 -4.24 20.91
N LEU A 26 -5.78 -3.49 20.87
CA LEU A 26 -6.34 -2.91 19.65
C LEU A 26 -5.70 -1.55 19.35
N TRP A 27 -4.38 -1.53 19.09
CA TRP A 27 -3.59 -0.30 18.96
C TRP A 27 -4.06 0.59 17.81
N SER A 28 -4.56 -0.02 16.74
CA SER A 28 -5.02 0.68 15.55
C SER A 28 -6.31 1.49 15.81
N GLU A 29 -7.25 0.91 16.56
CA GLU A 29 -8.47 1.57 17.04
C GLU A 29 -8.17 2.57 18.16
N LEU A 30 -7.18 2.28 19.01
CA LEU A 30 -6.77 3.16 20.11
C LEU A 30 -6.15 4.46 19.59
N VAL A 31 -5.30 4.38 18.55
CA VAL A 31 -4.77 5.56 17.85
C VAL A 31 -5.88 6.37 17.19
N PHE A 32 -6.87 5.71 16.57
CA PHE A 32 -8.04 6.40 16.02
C PHE A 32 -8.84 7.15 17.09
N LEU A 33 -9.03 6.55 18.27
CA LEU A 33 -9.70 7.20 19.39
C LEU A 33 -8.89 8.39 19.92
N TYR A 34 -7.57 8.26 20.04
CA TYR A 34 -6.71 9.37 20.45
C TYR A 34 -6.74 10.55 19.47
N ASP A 35 -6.76 10.28 18.16
CA ASP A 35 -6.95 11.31 17.13
C ASP A 35 -8.30 12.04 17.30
N LYS A 36 -9.40 11.31 17.52
CA LYS A 36 -10.73 11.91 17.75
C LYS A 36 -10.86 12.68 19.05
N TYR A 37 -10.06 12.33 20.04
CA TYR A 37 -10.05 12.99 21.34
C TYR A 37 -8.96 14.06 21.49
N GLU A 38 -8.28 14.42 20.39
CA GLU A 38 -7.20 15.41 20.33
C GLU A 38 -6.01 15.10 21.26
N GLU A 39 -5.83 13.82 21.63
CA GLU A 39 -4.70 13.35 22.43
C GLU A 39 -3.56 12.86 21.53
N PHE A 40 -2.99 13.78 20.75
CA PHE A 40 -1.97 13.46 19.76
C PHE A 40 -0.69 12.86 20.37
N ASP A 41 -0.31 13.31 21.57
CA ASP A 41 0.89 12.82 22.27
C ASP A 41 0.79 11.31 22.55
N ASN A 42 -0.36 10.87 23.03
CA ASN A 42 -0.64 9.46 23.32
C ASN A 42 -0.78 8.63 22.04
N ALA A 43 -1.36 9.22 20.98
CA ALA A 43 -1.42 8.59 19.66
C ALA A 43 -0.01 8.30 19.13
N ILE A 44 0.87 9.29 19.16
CA ILE A 44 2.25 9.17 18.65
C ILE A 44 3.04 8.17 19.49
N LEU A 45 2.96 8.23 20.83
CA LEU A 45 3.63 7.27 21.72
C LEU A 45 3.19 5.83 21.45
N THR A 46 1.89 5.62 21.21
CA THR A 46 1.35 4.31 20.87
C THR A 46 1.88 3.83 19.52
N MET A 47 1.96 4.72 18.53
CA MET A 47 2.52 4.42 17.21
C MET A 47 4.02 4.09 17.25
N MET A 48 4.78 4.78 18.10
CA MET A 48 6.21 4.51 18.29
C MET A 48 6.46 3.17 18.99
N SER A 49 5.59 2.81 19.94
CA SER A 49 5.71 1.56 20.70
C SER A 49 5.20 0.35 19.90
N HIS A 50 4.22 0.54 19.03
CA HIS A 50 3.56 -0.53 18.27
C HIS A 50 3.43 -0.19 16.76
N PRO A 51 4.55 0.02 16.05
CA PRO A 51 4.52 0.53 14.67
C PRO A 51 3.87 -0.41 13.67
N SER A 52 4.04 -1.73 13.82
CA SER A 52 3.45 -2.73 12.90
C SER A 52 1.93 -2.75 12.92
N GLU A 53 1.31 -2.47 14.07
CA GLU A 53 -0.15 -2.57 14.25
C GLU A 53 -0.84 -1.20 14.14
N ALA A 54 -0.18 -0.14 14.59
CA ALA A 54 -0.73 1.21 14.56
C ALA A 54 -0.57 1.91 13.19
N TRP A 55 0.50 1.62 12.44
CA TRP A 55 0.82 2.33 11.20
C TRP A 55 0.02 1.86 9.97
N LEU A 56 -0.40 0.59 9.95
CA LEU A 56 -1.07 -0.05 8.80
C LEU A 56 -2.32 0.70 8.32
N GLN A 57 -2.90 1.55 9.17
CA GLN A 57 -4.17 2.21 8.91
C GLN A 57 -4.06 3.66 8.42
N GLN A 58 -2.89 4.31 8.54
CA GLN A 58 -2.67 5.65 7.95
C GLN A 58 -2.28 5.60 6.48
N LEU A 59 -1.88 4.44 5.95
CA LEU A 59 -1.47 4.29 4.54
C LEU A 59 -2.53 4.81 3.55
N SER A 60 -3.83 4.62 3.85
CA SER A 60 -4.92 5.12 2.99
C SER A 60 -5.03 6.66 2.98
N LEU A 61 -4.75 7.33 4.11
CA LEU A 61 -4.71 8.80 4.20
C LEU A 61 -3.48 9.37 3.49
N VAL A 62 -2.40 8.61 3.44
CA VAL A 62 -1.14 8.99 2.80
C VAL A 62 -1.23 8.86 1.27
N LYS A 63 -2.19 8.12 0.71
CA LYS A 63 -2.42 7.97 -0.74
C LYS A 63 -2.54 9.30 -1.51
N PRO A 64 -3.45 10.24 -1.16
CA PRO A 64 -3.56 11.51 -1.87
C PRO A 64 -2.27 12.35 -1.77
N TYR A 65 -1.57 12.27 -0.64
CA TYR A 65 -0.27 12.93 -0.48
C TYR A 65 0.79 12.31 -1.38
N LEU A 66 0.95 10.97 -1.38
CA LEU A 66 1.88 10.28 -2.26
C LEU A 66 1.63 10.58 -3.73
N ARG A 67 0.35 10.68 -4.13
CA ARG A 67 -0.02 11.05 -5.50
C ARG A 67 0.40 12.47 -5.87
N SER A 68 0.33 13.43 -4.94
CA SER A 68 0.74 14.82 -5.23
C SER A 68 2.26 14.97 -5.26
N VAL A 69 2.98 14.25 -4.39
CA VAL A 69 4.45 14.27 -4.36
C VAL A 69 5.10 13.36 -5.40
N GLN A 70 4.33 12.55 -6.11
CA GLN A 70 4.83 11.63 -7.12
C GLN A 70 5.57 12.33 -8.27
N ASN A 71 5.23 13.59 -8.55
CA ASN A 71 5.92 14.45 -9.52
C ASN A 71 7.43 14.58 -9.28
N ILE A 72 7.89 14.37 -8.04
CA ILE A 72 9.31 14.43 -7.66
C ILE A 72 10.10 13.22 -8.20
N ASN A 73 9.41 12.15 -8.64
CA ASN A 73 9.98 10.90 -9.14
C ASN A 73 11.06 10.33 -8.20
N SER A 74 10.80 10.35 -6.88
CA SER A 74 11.72 9.78 -5.89
C SER A 74 11.49 8.28 -5.75
N LYS A 75 12.58 7.51 -5.74
CA LYS A 75 12.57 6.05 -5.61
C LYS A 75 11.72 5.56 -4.43
N GLY A 76 11.94 6.12 -3.24
CA GLY A 76 11.21 5.71 -2.04
C GLY A 76 9.70 5.99 -2.12
N ILE A 77 9.32 7.10 -2.75
CA ILE A 77 7.91 7.48 -2.95
C ILE A 77 7.25 6.53 -3.95
N ASN A 78 7.89 6.30 -5.10
CA ASN A 78 7.35 5.42 -6.13
C ASN A 78 7.22 3.97 -5.64
N GLU A 79 8.21 3.46 -4.90
CA GLU A 79 8.14 2.12 -4.31
C GLU A 79 7.04 2.00 -3.27
N ALA A 80 6.92 2.96 -2.36
CA ALA A 80 5.86 3.00 -1.36
C ALA A 80 4.47 3.06 -2.03
N PHE A 81 4.32 3.90 -3.04
CA PHE A 81 3.06 4.05 -3.77
C PHE A 81 2.71 2.81 -4.60
N ASN A 82 3.68 2.17 -5.25
CA ASN A 82 3.47 0.92 -5.97
C ASN A 82 3.07 -0.23 -5.03
N ASN A 83 3.70 -0.32 -3.84
CA ASN A 83 3.29 -1.29 -2.82
C ASN A 83 1.83 -1.08 -2.39
N PHE A 84 1.44 0.18 -2.20
CA PHE A 84 0.07 0.53 -1.84
C PHE A 84 -0.94 0.14 -2.93
N LEU A 85 -0.62 0.37 -4.20
CA LEU A 85 -1.48 -0.04 -5.33
C LEU A 85 -1.61 -1.56 -5.46
N ILE A 86 -0.59 -2.33 -5.09
CA ILE A 86 -0.66 -3.79 -5.02
C ILE A 86 -1.61 -4.23 -3.90
N GLU A 87 -1.52 -3.61 -2.73
CA GLU A 87 -2.39 -3.93 -1.58
C GLU A 87 -3.86 -3.60 -1.86
N GLU A 88 -4.14 -2.48 -2.54
CA GLU A 88 -5.49 -2.10 -2.95
C GLU A 88 -5.98 -2.80 -4.22
N VAL A 89 -5.15 -3.64 -4.85
CA VAL A 89 -5.50 -4.38 -6.07
C VAL A 89 -5.80 -3.44 -7.27
N ASP A 90 -5.25 -2.22 -7.26
CA ASP A 90 -5.40 -1.22 -8.33
C ASP A 90 -4.31 -1.38 -9.41
N TYR A 91 -4.57 -2.28 -10.36
CA TYR A 91 -3.67 -2.54 -11.50
C TYR A 91 -3.61 -1.35 -12.48
N GLN A 92 -4.70 -0.61 -12.66
CA GLN A 92 -4.74 0.53 -13.59
C GLN A 92 -3.92 1.69 -13.06
N GLY A 93 -4.04 1.98 -11.77
CA GLY A 93 -3.19 2.95 -11.07
C GLY A 93 -1.71 2.58 -11.16
N LEU A 94 -1.38 1.29 -10.99
CA LEU A 94 0.02 0.82 -11.08
C LEU A 94 0.59 1.00 -12.49
N LYS A 95 -0.19 0.70 -13.53
CA LYS A 95 0.23 0.91 -14.92
C LYS A 95 0.47 2.39 -15.20
N ASN A 96 -0.48 3.26 -14.86
CA ASN A 96 -0.37 4.70 -15.09
C ASN A 96 0.82 5.31 -14.30
N SER A 97 1.02 4.86 -13.06
CA SER A 97 2.15 5.23 -12.20
C SER A 97 3.48 4.83 -12.84
N SER A 98 3.60 3.58 -13.29
CA SER A 98 4.80 3.07 -13.97
C SER A 98 5.06 3.71 -15.34
N ASP A 99 4.01 4.19 -16.01
CA ASP A 99 4.13 4.90 -17.29
C ASP A 99 4.65 6.32 -17.10
N ALA A 100 4.15 7.03 -16.09
CA ALA A 100 4.53 8.41 -15.80
C ALA A 100 5.88 8.53 -15.05
N TYR A 101 6.20 7.58 -14.17
CA TYR A 101 7.36 7.65 -13.27
C TYR A 101 8.18 6.36 -13.36
N ASP A 102 9.47 6.48 -13.70
CA ASP A 102 10.37 5.36 -13.99
C ASP A 102 11.42 5.09 -12.90
N ASN A 103 11.55 5.95 -11.89
CA ASN A 103 12.52 5.81 -10.83
C ASN A 103 12.02 4.87 -9.72
N PHE A 104 12.08 3.56 -9.95
CA PHE A 104 11.80 2.52 -8.97
C PHE A 104 12.53 1.20 -9.31
N ASP A 105 12.61 0.26 -8.37
CA ASP A 105 13.22 -1.05 -8.64
C ASP A 105 12.30 -1.97 -9.47
N ASN A 106 12.44 -1.87 -10.79
CA ASN A 106 11.75 -2.69 -11.78
C ASN A 106 11.91 -4.20 -11.56
N ILE A 107 13.09 -4.64 -11.11
CA ILE A 107 13.42 -6.07 -11.01
C ILE A 107 12.74 -6.67 -9.79
N SER A 108 12.87 -6.02 -8.64
CA SER A 108 12.27 -6.47 -7.38
C SER A 108 10.75 -6.43 -7.46
N LEU A 109 10.18 -5.36 -8.04
CA LEU A 109 8.73 -5.24 -8.27
C LEU A 109 8.22 -6.36 -9.18
N ALA A 110 8.89 -6.61 -10.31
CA ALA A 110 8.52 -7.66 -11.25
C ALA A 110 8.56 -9.06 -10.63
N GLN A 111 9.55 -9.36 -9.77
CA GLN A 111 9.60 -10.64 -9.06
C GLN A 111 8.41 -10.85 -8.11
N ARG A 112 7.97 -9.77 -7.45
CA ARG A 112 6.81 -9.79 -6.54
C ARG A 112 5.50 -9.98 -7.30
N LEU A 113 5.31 -9.23 -8.39
CA LEU A 113 4.11 -9.31 -9.23
C LEU A 113 3.95 -10.67 -9.95
N LYS A 114 5.05 -11.37 -10.26
CA LYS A 114 5.01 -12.73 -10.85
C LYS A 114 4.28 -13.75 -9.99
N LYS A 115 4.40 -13.64 -8.67
CA LYS A 115 3.77 -14.58 -7.72
C LYS A 115 2.33 -14.18 -7.39
N HIS A 116 1.85 -13.04 -7.89
CA HIS A 116 0.52 -12.54 -7.57
C HIS A 116 -0.56 -13.40 -8.24
N GLU A 117 -1.69 -13.62 -7.57
CA GLU A 117 -2.75 -14.53 -8.03
C GLU A 117 -3.46 -14.00 -9.30
N LEU A 118 -3.65 -12.67 -9.36
CA LEU A 118 -4.29 -11.98 -10.47
C LEU A 118 -3.42 -11.87 -11.74
N ILE A 119 -4.03 -12.15 -12.88
CA ILE A 119 -3.38 -12.11 -14.21
C ILE A 119 -3.00 -10.66 -14.60
N GLU A 120 -3.77 -9.66 -14.19
CA GLU A 120 -3.53 -8.26 -14.61
C GLU A 120 -2.22 -7.69 -14.05
N PHE A 121 -1.90 -7.93 -12.78
CA PHE A 121 -0.60 -7.58 -12.19
C PHE A 121 0.56 -8.30 -12.88
N ARG A 122 0.30 -9.56 -13.21
CA ARG A 122 1.18 -10.44 -13.95
C ARG A 122 1.45 -9.93 -15.38
N ARG A 123 0.46 -9.30 -16.04
CA ARG A 123 0.61 -8.61 -17.34
C ARG A 123 1.42 -7.32 -17.24
N ILE A 124 1.28 -6.56 -16.14
CA ILE A 124 2.06 -5.34 -15.90
C ILE A 124 3.56 -5.64 -15.84
N VAL A 125 3.96 -6.82 -15.38
CA VAL A 125 5.36 -7.26 -15.42
C VAL A 125 5.92 -7.24 -16.84
N LEU A 126 5.17 -7.72 -17.83
CA LEU A 126 5.58 -7.67 -19.24
C LEU A 126 5.72 -6.22 -19.71
N HIS A 127 4.77 -5.36 -19.35
CA HIS A 127 4.81 -3.93 -19.69
C HIS A 127 6.05 -3.23 -19.13
N ILE A 128 6.37 -3.47 -17.84
CA ILE A 128 7.58 -2.94 -17.18
C ILE A 128 8.84 -3.48 -17.86
N PHE A 129 8.89 -4.77 -18.18
CA PHE A 129 10.06 -5.36 -18.85
C PHE A 129 10.25 -4.85 -20.27
N ILE A 130 9.19 -4.63 -21.04
CA ILE A 130 9.26 -4.04 -22.39
C ILE A 130 9.84 -2.62 -22.31
N LYS A 131 9.42 -1.84 -21.30
CA LYS A 131 9.91 -0.46 -21.10
C LYS A 131 11.37 -0.42 -20.62
N THR A 132 11.79 -1.42 -19.82
CA THR A 132 13.12 -1.42 -19.16
C THR A 132 14.19 -2.16 -19.95
N ILE A 133 13.84 -3.20 -20.73
CA ILE A 133 14.78 -4.07 -21.42
C ILE A 133 14.64 -3.90 -22.93
N ILE A 134 15.68 -3.37 -23.57
CA ILE A 134 15.85 -3.32 -25.03
C ILE A 134 16.13 -4.73 -25.60
N ASP A 135 16.70 -5.64 -24.80
CA ASP A 135 17.03 -7.00 -25.22
C ASP A 135 15.81 -7.94 -25.26
N GLY A 136 15.16 -7.97 -26.43
CA GLY A 136 13.99 -8.82 -26.74
C GLY A 136 14.17 -10.32 -26.46
N ASN A 137 15.40 -10.83 -26.31
CA ASN A 137 15.68 -12.24 -26.04
C ASN A 137 15.28 -12.68 -24.62
N LYS A 138 15.40 -11.81 -23.60
CA LYS A 138 14.93 -12.13 -22.23
C LYS A 138 13.39 -12.08 -22.18
N LEU A 139 12.78 -11.12 -22.86
CA LEU A 139 11.33 -10.98 -22.99
C LEU A 139 10.69 -12.21 -23.64
N LEU A 140 11.27 -12.70 -24.73
CA LEU A 140 10.78 -13.87 -25.47
C LEU A 140 10.77 -15.13 -24.60
N ASN A 141 11.79 -15.32 -23.76
CA ASN A 141 11.86 -16.46 -22.85
C ASN A 141 10.85 -16.36 -21.70
N TYR A 142 10.51 -15.16 -21.23
CA TYR A 142 9.44 -14.95 -20.25
C TYR A 142 8.07 -15.28 -20.84
N VAL A 143 7.76 -14.76 -22.02
CA VAL A 143 6.50 -15.01 -22.74
C VAL A 143 6.33 -16.49 -23.11
N LYS A 144 7.42 -17.17 -23.49
CA LYS A 144 7.40 -18.61 -23.83
C LYS A 144 7.23 -19.53 -22.62
N LYS A 145 7.71 -19.13 -21.44
CA LYS A 145 7.64 -19.94 -20.21
C LYS A 145 6.25 -19.88 -19.58
N ASP A 146 5.64 -18.70 -19.60
CA ASP A 146 4.27 -18.48 -19.13
C ASP A 146 3.30 -18.46 -20.31
N ARG A 147 2.93 -19.63 -20.86
CA ARG A 147 1.91 -19.84 -21.93
C ARG A 147 0.52 -19.20 -21.65
N LEU A 148 0.38 -18.39 -20.61
CA LEU A 148 -0.83 -17.75 -20.08
C LEU A 148 -1.07 -16.31 -20.57
N TYR A 149 -0.17 -15.70 -21.33
CA TYR A 149 -0.34 -14.30 -21.80
C TYR A 149 -0.65 -14.14 -23.30
N ILE A 150 -0.75 -15.23 -24.08
CA ILE A 150 -0.96 -15.19 -25.55
C ILE A 150 -2.41 -15.45 -25.98
N VAL A 151 -3.36 -15.62 -25.05
CA VAL A 151 -4.78 -15.68 -25.43
C VAL A 151 -5.44 -14.35 -25.06
N ILE A 152 -5.32 -13.35 -25.94
CA ILE A 152 -6.34 -12.89 -26.90
C ILE A 152 -5.59 -12.13 -28.01
#